data_AF-A0AAX1DM04-F1
#
_entry.id   AF-A0AAX1DM04-F1
#
_cell.length_a   1.000
_cell.length_b   1.000
_cell.length_c   1.000
_cell.angle_alpha   90.00
_cell.angle_beta   90.00
_cell.angle_gamma   90.00
#
_symmetry.space_group_name_H-M   'P 1'
#
loop_
_entity.id
_entity.type
_entity.pdbx_description
1 polymer ?
#
loop_
_entity_poly.entity_id
_entity_poly.type
_entity_poly.pdbx_seq_one_letter_code
_entity_poly.pdbx_strand_id
1 'polypeptide(L)' 'MNNVIPLKRSEHVISEAELDKLANDISSFAKRYPDSMCLSHGIRKLLSDALKREKRDGDTERGPQAS' A
#
# COMPACT_ATOMS: atom_id res chain seq x y z
N MET A 1 -4.20 -24.88 27.88
CA MET A 1 -3.17 -24.28 27.02
C MET A 1 -3.83 -23.20 26.18
N ASN A 2 -3.54 -21.93 26.45
CA ASN A 2 -4.08 -20.81 25.68
C ASN A 2 -3.17 -20.59 24.46
N ASN A 3 -3.65 -20.95 23.27
CA ASN A 3 -2.97 -20.69 22.01
C ASN A 3 -3.18 -19.22 21.62
N VAL A 4 -2.48 -18.30 22.31
CA VAL A 4 -2.50 -16.88 21.97
C VAL A 4 -1.54 -16.70 20.79
N ILE A 5 -2.08 -16.55 19.58
CA ILE A 5 -1.29 -16.11 18.42
C ILE A 5 -0.98 -14.63 18.66
N PRO A 6 0.29 -14.21 18.78
CA PRO A 6 0.63 -12.81 18.85
C PRO A 6 0.18 -12.16 17.53
N LEU A 7 -0.81 -11.26 17.59
CA LEU A 7 -1.12 -10.40 16.45
C LEU A 7 0.14 -9.59 16.18
N LYS A 8 0.82 -9.89 15.07
CA LYS A 8 1.93 -9.07 14.59
C LYS A 8 1.43 -7.64 14.55
N ARG A 9 2.13 -6.72 15.23
CA ARG A 9 1.85 -5.29 15.12
C ARG A 9 1.85 -4.95 13.63
N SER A 10 0.83 -4.22 13.17
CA SER A 10 0.81 -3.70 11.80
C SER A 10 2.12 -2.94 11.58
N GLU A 11 3.01 -3.51 10.79
CA GLU A 11 4.30 -2.89 10.47
C GLU A 11 4.07 -1.56 9.75
N HIS A 12 2.97 -1.43 9.00
CA HIS A 12 2.73 -0.30 8.11
C HIS A 12 1.62 0.59 8.69
N VAL A 13 2.00 1.54 9.54
CA VAL A 13 1.10 2.55 10.10
C VAL A 13 1.21 3.81 9.25
N ILE A 14 0.15 4.12 8.50
CA ILE A 14 0.03 5.42 7.82
C ILE A 14 -0.33 6.50 8.83
N SER A 15 0.28 7.68 8.71
CA SER A 15 -0.13 8.83 9.50
C SER A 15 -1.49 9.36 9.06
N GLU A 16 -2.17 10.12 9.92
CA GLU A 16 -3.47 10.74 9.61
C GLU A 16 -3.37 11.66 8.37
N ALA A 17 -2.30 12.45 8.27
CA ALA A 17 -2.05 13.31 7.11
C ALA A 17 -1.85 12.51 5.80
N GLU A 18 -1.20 11.35 5.88
CA GLU A 18 -1.03 10.46 4.71
C GLU A 18 -2.34 9.77 4.33
N LEU A 19 -3.16 9.41 5.31
CA LEU A 19 -4.49 8.86 5.08
C LEU A 19 -5.40 9.89 4.39
N ASP A 20 -5.42 11.13 4.87
CA ASP A 20 -6.20 12.22 4.26
C ASP A 20 -5.76 12.49 2.82
N LYS A 21 -4.45 12.49 2.57
CA LYS A 21 -3.92 12.62 1.22
C LYS A 21 -4.36 11.46 0.32
N LEU A 22 -4.24 10.21 0.80
CA LEU A 22 -4.66 9.02 0.05
C LEU A 22 -6.17 9.05 -0.26
N ALA A 23 -7.00 9.46 0.69
CA ALA A 23 -8.44 9.60 0.49
C ALA A 23 -8.75 10.64 -0.61
N ASN A 24 -8.05 11.77 -0.59
CA ASN A 24 -8.17 12.80 -1.63
C ASN A 24 -7.70 12.31 -3.01
N ASP A 25 -6.59 11.57 -3.07
CA ASP A 25 -6.06 10.99 -4.31
C ASP A 25 -7.05 9.98 -4.93
N ILE A 26 -7.62 9.09 -4.10
CA ILE A 26 -8.64 8.12 -4.54
C ILE A 26 -9.90 8.83 -5.04
N SER A 27 -10.41 9.81 -4.28
CA SER A 27 -11.60 10.58 -4.66
C SER A 27 -11.37 11.32 -5.99
N SER A 28 -10.21 11.95 -6.14
CA SER A 28 -9.83 12.67 -7.36
C SER A 28 -9.69 11.74 -8.56
N PHE A 29 -9.15 10.54 -8.35
CA PHE A 29 -9.02 9.53 -9.40
C PHE A 29 -10.39 9.01 -9.84
N ALA A 30 -11.27 8.69 -8.89
CA ALA A 30 -12.61 8.21 -9.18
C ALA A 30 -13.45 9.25 -9.92
N LYS A 31 -13.35 10.53 -9.55
CA LYS A 31 -14.04 11.62 -10.25
C LYS A 31 -13.53 11.85 -11.68
N ARG A 32 -12.24 11.62 -11.94
CA ARG A 32 -11.66 11.75 -13.29
C ARG A 32 -12.01 10.59 -14.22
N TYR A 33 -12.26 9.41 -13.66
CA TYR A 33 -12.46 8.18 -14.43
C TYR A 33 -13.70 7.39 -13.96
N PRO A 34 -14.90 8.01 -13.95
CA PRO A 34 -16.10 7.44 -13.31
C PRO A 34 -16.53 6.09 -13.91
N ASP A 35 -16.37 5.92 -15.22
CA ASP A 35 -16.77 4.71 -15.97
C ASP A 35 -15.59 4.01 -16.65
N SER A 36 -14.36 4.31 -16.23
CA SER A 36 -13.19 3.70 -16.83
C SER A 36 -13.04 2.26 -16.38
N MET A 37 -12.77 1.36 -17.33
CA MET A 37 -12.36 -0.02 -17.01
C MET A 37 -11.11 -0.07 -16.12
N CYS A 38 -10.31 1.00 -16.07
CA CYS A 38 -9.12 1.07 -15.23
C CYS A 38 -9.38 1.58 -13.80
N LEU A 39 -10.61 1.97 -13.44
CA LEU A 39 -10.92 2.57 -12.13
C LEU A 39 -10.47 1.69 -10.96
N SER A 40 -10.90 0.42 -10.98
CA SER A 40 -10.53 -0.56 -9.94
C SER A 40 -9.01 -0.81 -9.89
N HIS A 41 -8.34 -0.81 -11.04
CA HIS A 41 -6.89 -0.99 -11.13
C HIS A 41 -6.13 0.22 -10.56
N GLY A 42 -6.55 1.44 -10.90
CA GLY A 42 -5.95 2.67 -10.40
C GLY A 42 -6.10 2.83 -8.89
N ILE A 43 -7.28 2.53 -8.33
CA ILE A 43 -7.50 2.56 -6.88
C ILE A 43 -6.59 1.53 -6.18
N ARG A 44 -6.53 0.29 -6.69
CA ARG A 44 -5.63 -0.74 -6.13
C ARG A 44 -4.16 -0.32 -6.16
N LYS A 45 -3.73 0.38 -7.23
CA LYS A 45 -2.37 0.92 -7.32
C LYS A 45 -2.12 1.99 -6.26
N LEU A 46 -3.03 2.96 -6.09
CA LEU A 46 -2.90 4.01 -5.08
C LEU A 46 -2.80 3.43 -3.65
N LEU A 47 -3.66 2.46 -3.33
CA LEU A 47 -3.61 1.74 -2.06
C LEU A 47 -2.28 0.99 -1.89
N SER A 48 -1.84 0.27 -2.92
CA SER A 48 -0.55 -0.45 -2.88
C SER A 48 0.63 0.50 -2.69
N ASP A 49 0.65 1.63 -3.38
CA ASP A 49 1.73 2.61 -3.32
C ASP A 49 1.78 3.34 -1.96
N ALA A 50 0.66 3.46 -1.26
CA ALA A 50 0.61 3.97 0.11
C ALA A 50 1.08 2.92 1.12
N LEU A 51 0.70 1.65 0.91
CA LEU A 51 1.04 0.55 1.80
C LEU A 51 2.45 -0.04 1.59
N LYS A 52 3.14 0.26 0.48
CA LYS A 52 4.47 -0.28 0.15
C LYS A 52 5.66 0.58 0.63
N ARG A 53 5.42 1.73 1.26
CA ARG A 53 6.48 2.74 1.51
C ARG A 53 7.48 2.39 2.59
N GLU A 54 7.31 1.29 3.32
CA GLU A 54 8.25 0.86 4.36
C GLU A 54 9.09 -0.37 3.96
N LYS A 55 9.71 -0.31 2.76
CA LYS A 55 10.82 -1.20 2.37
C LYS A 55 11.99 -0.41 1.78
N ARG A 56 12.38 0.68 2.44
CA ARG A 56 13.69 1.35 2.28
C ARG A 56 14.09 1.79 3.69
N ASP A 57 14.95 1.10 4.43
CA ASP A 57 16.25 0.54 4.05
C ASP A 57 16.39 -0.97 4.34
N GLY A 58 17.04 -1.71 3.43
CA GLY A 58 17.75 -2.94 3.83
C GLY A 58 17.42 -4.27 3.14
N ASP A 59 16.57 -4.31 2.11
CA ASP A 59 16.22 -5.58 1.43
C ASP A 59 16.50 -5.54 -0.09
N THR A 60 17.59 -4.85 -0.47
CA THR A 60 18.22 -4.94 -1.81
C THR A 60 19.39 -5.94 -1.78
N GLU A 61 19.30 -7.01 -1.00
CA GLU A 61 20.24 -8.12 -1.11
C GLU A 61 19.53 -9.42 -1.54
N ARG A 62 19.94 -9.90 -2.71
CA ARG A 62 19.84 -11.28 -3.24
C ARG A 62 18.49 -11.74 -3.81
N GLY A 63 18.20 -11.26 -5.03
CA GLY A 63 17.82 -12.20 -6.10
C GLY A 63 19.09 -12.85 -6.66
N PRO A 64 19.11 -14.14 -7.03
CA PRO A 64 20.33 -14.78 -7.51
C PRO A 64 20.77 -14.11 -8.82
N GLN A 65 22.00 -13.58 -8.83
CA GLN A 65 22.68 -13.23 -10.07
C GLN A 65 22.90 -14.53 -10.85
N ALA A 66 22.17 -14.69 -11.94
CA ALA A 66 22.46 -15.70 -12.94
C ALA A 66 23.45 -15.10 -13.94
N SER A 67 24.66 -15.66 -13.88
CA SER A 67 25.72 -15.83 -14.89
C SER A 67 26.14 -14.64 -15.76
#